data_AF-A0AAV0Y772-F1
#
_entry.id   AF-A0AAV0Y772-F1
#
_cell.length_a   1.000
_cell.length_b   1.000
_cell.length_c   1.000
_cell.angle_alpha   90.00
_cell.angle_beta   90.00
_cell.angle_gamma   90.00
#
_symmetry.space_group_name_H-M   'P 1'
#
loop_
_entity.id
_entity.type
_entity.pdbx_description
1 polymer ?
#
loop_
_entity_poly.entity_id
_entity_poly.type
_entity_poly.pdbx_seq_one_letter_code
_entity_poly.pdbx_strand_id
1 'polypeptide(L)'
;MSHFDVTKFLESYQQHPCLYDKSLPEYKDRERRNQAEDELLKISGLGSIKELRSKVRSIRGAYNNEYRKVKNSMITGSGSDQLYKPKLKWYNYAHTFLRKNTDNEPESETNLVSKLNTS
;
A
#
# COMPACT_ATOMS: atom_id res chain seq x y z
N MET A 1 -13.84 14.32 -15.61
CA MET A 1 -13.34 13.76 -14.34
C MET A 1 -11.89 13.40 -14.53
N SER A 2 -10.95 14.09 -13.87
CA SER A 2 -9.55 13.69 -13.91
C SER A 2 -9.41 12.30 -13.29
N HIS A 3 -8.75 11.39 -14.01
CA HIS A 3 -8.45 10.08 -13.46
C HIS A 3 -7.39 10.25 -12.36
N PHE A 4 -7.64 9.70 -11.17
CA PHE A 4 -6.66 9.74 -10.09
C PHE A 4 -5.45 8.87 -10.46
N ASP A 5 -4.28 9.51 -10.62
CA ASP A 5 -3.04 8.84 -10.97
C ASP A 5 -2.34 8.32 -9.71
N VAL A 6 -2.47 7.01 -9.48
CA VAL A 6 -1.87 6.35 -8.31
C VAL A 6 -0.35 6.43 -8.34
N THR A 7 0.28 6.44 -9.52
CA THR A 7 1.74 6.50 -9.63
C THR A 7 2.25 7.85 -9.15
N LYS A 8 1.70 8.94 -9.67
CA LYS A 8 2.05 10.31 -9.23
C LYS A 8 1.74 10.54 -7.75
N PHE A 9 0.63 9.98 -7.28
CA PHE A 9 0.31 10.02 -5.85
C PHE A 9 1.36 9.31 -5.01
N LEU A 10 1.80 8.12 -5.42
CA LEU A 10 2.83 7.37 -4.72
C LEU A 10 4.18 8.09 -4.75
N GLU A 11 4.52 8.79 -5.84
CA GLU A 11 5.74 9.60 -5.93
C GLU A 11 5.76 10.70 -4.86
N SER A 12 4.64 11.41 -4.70
CA SER A 12 4.51 12.43 -3.65
C SER A 12 4.50 11.78 -2.27
N TYR A 13 3.77 10.67 -2.10
CA TYR A 13 3.69 9.95 -0.84
C TYR A 13 5.05 9.43 -0.36
N GLN A 14 5.91 8.97 -1.27
CA GLN A 14 7.25 8.47 -0.95
C GLN A 14 8.11 9.55 -0.28
N GLN A 15 7.94 10.83 -0.64
CA GLN A 15 8.68 11.97 -0.06
C GLN A 15 8.32 12.26 1.40
N HIS A 16 7.25 11.64 1.91
CA HIS A 16 6.78 11.83 3.28
C HIS A 16 6.89 10.52 4.08
N PRO A 17 8.11 10.06 4.42
CA PRO A 17 8.29 8.80 5.11
C PRO A 17 7.68 8.78 6.52
N CYS A 18 7.46 9.96 7.14
CA CYS A 18 6.68 10.08 8.38
C CYS A 18 5.23 9.54 8.27
N LEU A 19 4.68 9.36 7.07
CA LEU A 19 3.34 8.80 6.86
C LEU A 19 3.31 7.26 6.83
N TYR A 20 4.43 6.61 6.51
CA TYR A 20 4.46 5.16 6.31
C TYR A 20 5.55 4.42 7.06
N ASP A 21 6.72 5.02 7.29
CA ASP A 21 7.87 4.32 7.84
C ASP A 21 7.83 4.34 9.38
N LYS A 22 7.38 3.23 9.97
CA LYS A 22 7.27 3.08 11.43
C LYS A 22 8.63 3.11 12.14
N SER A 23 9.74 2.92 11.41
CA SER A 23 11.08 2.94 12.00
C SER A 23 11.58 4.36 12.28
N LEU A 24 10.96 5.37 11.66
CA LEU A 24 11.34 6.76 11.85
C LEU A 24 10.70 7.38 13.11
N PRO A 25 11.44 8.15 13.91
CA PRO A 25 10.88 8.92 15.02
C PRO A 25 9.73 9.83 14.61
N GLU A 26 9.84 10.44 13.41
CA GLU A 26 8.85 11.35 12.82
C GLU A 26 7.51 10.68 12.55
N TYR A 27 7.45 9.34 12.49
CA TYR A 27 6.18 8.61 12.40
C TYR A 27 5.31 8.80 13.64
N LYS A 28 5.93 9.02 14.81
CA LYS A 28 5.24 9.30 16.08
C LYS A 28 4.94 10.79 16.26
N ASP A 29 5.57 11.65 15.46
CA ASP A 29 5.34 13.09 15.49
C ASP A 29 4.03 13.44 14.77
N ARG A 30 3.03 13.83 15.56
CA ARG A 30 1.70 14.18 15.06
C ARG A 30 1.72 15.43 14.19
N GLU A 31 2.54 16.42 14.52
CA GLU A 31 2.59 17.69 13.80
C GLU A 31 3.21 17.48 12.41
N ARG A 32 4.36 16.80 12.36
CA ARG A 32 5.00 16.41 11.09
C ARG A 32 4.09 15.60 10.20
N ARG A 33 3.30 14.68 10.78
CA ARG A 33 2.35 13.88 10.03
C ARG A 33 1.18 14.70 9.48
N ASN A 34 0.62 15.61 10.28
CA ASN A 34 -0.45 16.48 9.81
C ASN A 34 0.05 17.37 8.67
N GLN A 35 1.24 17.95 8.80
CA GLN A 35 1.83 18.77 7.74
C GLN A 35 2.04 17.98 6.44
N ALA A 36 2.59 16.77 6.55
CA ALA A 36 2.77 15.89 5.39
C ALA A 36 1.43 15.47 4.75
N GLU A 37 0.39 15.23 5.54
CA GLU A 37 -0.96 14.96 5.01
C GLU A 37 -1.55 16.18 4.29
N ASP A 38 -1.36 17.40 4.80
CA ASP A 38 -1.81 18.63 4.15
C ASP A 38 -1.09 18.90 2.83
N GLU A 39 0.23 18.69 2.79
CA GLU A 39 1.04 18.82 1.57
C GLU A 39 0.60 17.78 0.52
N LEU A 40 0.43 16.54 0.94
CA LEU A 40 -0.04 15.46 0.07
C LEU A 40 -1.47 15.69 -0.42
N LEU A 41 -2.35 16.25 0.42
CA LEU A 41 -3.72 16.59 0.05
C LEU A 41 -3.73 17.58 -1.12
N LYS A 42 -2.95 18.66 -1.02
CA LYS A 42 -2.84 19.72 -2.05
C LYS A 42 -2.41 19.16 -3.41
N ILE A 43 -1.47 18.20 -3.42
CA ILE A 43 -0.95 17.61 -4.66
C ILE A 43 -1.91 16.54 -5.21
N SER A 44 -2.59 15.81 -4.33
CA SER A 44 -3.47 14.69 -4.72
C SER A 44 -4.78 15.12 -5.38
N GLY A 45 -5.20 16.38 -5.21
CA GLY A 45 -6.49 16.89 -5.70
C GLY A 45 -7.70 16.26 -5.01
N LEU A 46 -7.51 15.63 -3.84
CA LEU A 46 -8.60 15.09 -3.02
C LEU A 46 -9.29 16.21 -2.23
N GLY A 47 -10.56 16.02 -1.88
CA GLY A 47 -11.38 17.05 -1.23
C GLY A 47 -11.19 17.15 0.28
N SER A 48 -10.60 16.15 0.93
CA SER A 48 -10.35 16.20 2.38
C SER A 48 -9.25 15.25 2.85
N ILE A 49 -8.69 15.53 4.03
CA ILE A 49 -7.76 14.63 4.74
C ILE A 49 -8.40 13.26 5.00
N LYS A 50 -9.72 13.19 5.23
CA LYS A 50 -10.43 11.92 5.40
C LYS A 50 -10.38 11.08 4.13
N GLU A 51 -10.60 11.69 2.97
CA GLU A 51 -10.48 11.02 1.67
C GLU A 51 -9.04 10.59 1.40
N LEU A 52 -8.07 11.45 1.71
CA LEU A 52 -6.65 11.14 1.60
C LEU A 52 -6.28 9.90 2.41
N ARG A 53 -6.62 9.86 3.71
CA ARG A 53 -6.34 8.72 4.58
C ARG A 53 -7.03 7.44 4.08
N SER A 54 -8.27 7.56 3.62
CA SER A 54 -9.00 6.44 3.01
C SER A 54 -8.30 5.91 1.76
N LYS A 55 -7.83 6.82 0.89
CA LYS A 55 -7.09 6.49 -0.33
C LYS A 55 -5.76 5.80 -0.03
N VAL A 56 -4.98 6.35 0.90
CA VAL A 56 -3.72 5.75 1.38
C VAL A 56 -3.97 4.34 1.91
N ARG A 57 -5.02 4.16 2.74
CA ARG A 57 -5.40 2.85 3.27
C ARG A 57 -5.77 1.87 2.15
N SER A 58 -6.53 2.31 1.16
CA SER A 58 -6.92 1.50 0.00
C SER A 58 -5.70 1.06 -0.82
N ILE A 59 -4.80 1.99 -1.14
CA ILE A 59 -3.56 1.71 -1.89
C ILE A 59 -2.66 0.72 -1.13
N ARG A 60 -2.44 0.94 0.17
CA ARG A 60 -1.68 0.02 1.01
C ARG A 60 -2.34 -1.35 1.12
N GLY A 61 -3.66 -1.42 1.22
CA GLY A 61 -4.41 -2.67 1.20
C GLY A 61 -4.21 -3.45 -0.10
N ALA A 62 -4.31 -2.77 -1.24
CA ALA A 62 -4.07 -3.37 -2.55
C ALA A 62 -2.61 -3.86 -2.70
N TYR A 63 -1.63 -3.06 -2.27
CA TYR A 63 -0.21 -3.45 -2.24
C TYR A 63 0.01 -4.70 -1.38
N ASN A 64 -0.49 -4.71 -0.14
CA ASN A 64 -0.32 -5.85 0.77
C ASN A 64 -0.97 -7.13 0.21
N ASN A 65 -2.11 -7.01 -0.46
CA ASN A 65 -2.76 -8.15 -1.09
C ASN A 65 -1.92 -8.71 -2.25
N GLU A 66 -1.41 -7.86 -3.13
CA GLU A 66 -0.51 -8.29 -4.21
C GLU A 66 0.78 -8.90 -3.65
N TYR A 67 1.39 -8.28 -2.63
CA TYR A 67 2.59 -8.80 -1.98
C TYR A 67 2.37 -10.20 -1.39
N ARG A 68 1.23 -10.44 -0.73
CA ARG A 68 0.87 -11.78 -0.22
C ARG A 68 0.72 -12.80 -1.33
N LYS A 69 0.09 -12.46 -2.46
CA LYS A 69 -0.03 -13.38 -3.60
C LYS A 69 1.33 -13.76 -4.17
N VAL A 70 2.23 -12.77 -4.32
CA VAL A 70 3.62 -13.01 -4.76
C VAL A 70 4.33 -13.93 -3.77
N LYS A 71 4.30 -13.61 -2.47
CA LYS A 71 4.94 -14.41 -1.41
C LYS A 71 4.39 -15.83 -1.34
N ASN A 72 3.06 -16.00 -1.36
CA ASN A 72 2.43 -17.31 -1.32
C ASN A 72 2.79 -18.16 -2.55
N SER A 73 2.86 -17.55 -3.74
CA SER A 73 3.29 -18.26 -4.95
C SER A 73 4.74 -18.78 -4.89
N MET A 74 5.60 -18.15 -4.07
CA MET A 74 6.97 -18.61 -3.82
C MET A 74 7.01 -19.76 -2.80
N ILE A 75 6.15 -19.73 -1.78
CA ILE A 75 6.15 -20.71 -0.69
C ILE A 75 5.51 -22.04 -1.12
N THR A 76 4.42 -22.00 -1.89
CA THR A 76 3.62 -23.21 -2.18
C THR A 76 4.23 -24.13 -3.25
N GLY A 77 5.42 -23.85 -3.78
CA GLY A 77 6.27 -24.85 -4.43
C GLY A 77 5.70 -25.60 -5.64
N SER A 78 4.74 -25.04 -6.37
CA SER A 78 4.14 -25.71 -7.55
C SER A 78 4.86 -25.31 -8.84
N GLY A 79 6.12 -25.72 -9.00
CA GLY A 79 6.87 -25.58 -10.25
C GLY A 79 7.23 -24.14 -10.64
N SER A 80 8.43 -23.95 -11.16
CA SER A 80 9.03 -22.64 -11.51
C SER A 80 8.24 -21.79 -12.52
N ASP A 81 7.17 -22.30 -13.12
CA ASP A 81 6.38 -21.62 -14.16
C ASP A 81 5.13 -20.86 -13.65
N GLN A 82 4.76 -20.94 -12.37
CA GLN A 82 3.54 -20.29 -11.83
C GLN A 82 3.79 -19.19 -10.79
N LEU A 83 4.93 -18.51 -10.84
CA LEU A 83 5.13 -17.33 -9.99
C LEU A 83 4.10 -16.25 -10.31
N TYR A 84 3.35 -15.81 -9.29
CA TYR A 84 2.33 -14.79 -9.47
C TYR A 84 2.99 -13.46 -9.84
N LYS A 85 2.60 -12.90 -10.98
CA LYS A 85 3.04 -11.57 -11.42
C LYS A 85 2.05 -10.51 -10.94
N PRO A 86 2.50 -9.46 -10.23
CA PRO A 86 1.64 -8.37 -9.79
C PRO A 86 0.90 -7.73 -10.96
N LYS A 87 -0.40 -7.52 -10.79
CA LYS A 87 -1.26 -6.93 -11.85
C LYS A 87 -1.31 -5.41 -11.79
N LEU A 88 -0.90 -4.81 -10.67
CA LEU A 88 -0.91 -3.37 -10.47
C LEU A 88 0.34 -2.75 -11.10
N LYS A 89 0.15 -1.87 -12.09
CA LYS A 89 1.25 -1.19 -12.79
C LYS A 89 2.19 -0.42 -11.85
N TRP A 90 1.64 0.13 -10.76
CA TRP A 90 2.37 0.87 -9.74
C TRP A 90 2.97 -0.01 -8.64
N TYR A 91 2.74 -1.33 -8.65
CA TYR A 91 3.22 -2.24 -7.60
C TYR A 91 4.72 -2.17 -7.41
N ASN A 92 5.48 -2.28 -8.51
CA ASN A 92 6.94 -2.27 -8.46
C ASN A 92 7.47 -0.98 -7.83
N TYR A 93 6.85 0.16 -8.14
CA TYR A 93 7.19 1.44 -7.55
C TYR A 93 6.90 1.46 -6.05
N ALA A 94 5.68 1.09 -5.64
CA ALA A 94 5.30 1.01 -4.23
C ALA A 94 6.20 0.04 -3.43
N HIS A 95 6.62 -1.07 -4.05
CA HIS A 95 7.49 -2.08 -3.44
C HIS A 95 8.90 -1.54 -3.08
N THR A 96 9.37 -0.48 -3.75
CA THR A 96 10.68 0.12 -3.45
C THR A 96 10.78 0.69 -2.04
N PHE A 97 9.66 1.14 -1.45
CA PHE A 97 9.63 1.75 -0.12
C PHE A 97 8.65 1.09 0.86
N LEU A 98 7.54 0.50 0.40
CA LEU A 98 6.56 -0.13 1.29
C LEU A 98 6.94 -1.53 1.79
N ARG A 99 7.88 -2.24 1.13
CA ARG A 99 8.25 -3.62 1.52
C ARG A 99 8.72 -3.73 2.97
N LYS A 100 9.43 -2.70 3.45
CA LYS A 100 9.93 -2.60 4.83
C LYS A 100 8.81 -2.74 5.87
N ASN A 101 7.60 -2.30 5.52
CA ASN A 101 6.45 -2.39 6.42
C ASN A 101 5.75 -3.76 6.34
N THR A 102 5.81 -4.45 5.21
CA THR A 102 5.16 -5.76 5.02
C THR A 102 6.00 -6.92 5.55
N ASP A 103 7.33 -6.78 5.55
CA ASP A 103 8.22 -7.82 6.09
C ASP A 103 8.16 -7.89 7.62
N ASN A 104 7.71 -6.81 8.28
CA ASN A 104 7.63 -6.67 9.74
C ASN A 104 6.21 -6.83 10.32
N GLU A 105 5.18 -7.01 9.48
CA GLU A 105 3.83 -7.30 9.99
C GLU A 105 3.73 -8.81 10.27
N PRO A 106 3.41 -9.24 11.51
CA PRO A 106 3.01 -10.62 11.74
C PRO A 106 1.84 -10.89 10.82
N GLU A 107 1.87 -12.04 10.16
CA GLU A 107 0.91 -12.52 9.18
C GLU A 107 -0.50 -12.54 9.78
N SER A 108 -1.12 -11.38 9.88
CA SER A 108 -2.48 -11.25 10.35
C SER A 108 -3.31 -11.80 9.22
N GLU A 109 -3.79 -13.03 9.44
CA GLU A 109 -4.81 -13.72 8.68
C GLU A 109 -5.98 -12.78 8.45
N THR A 110 -5.93 -12.01 7.36
CA THR A 110 -7.15 -11.44 6.82
C THR A 110 -7.89 -12.62 6.23
N ASN A 111 -8.79 -13.18 7.05
CA ASN A 111 -9.89 -14.03 6.66
C ASN A 111 -10.54 -13.47 5.38
N LEU A 112 -10.02 -13.90 4.24
CA LEU A 112 -10.76 -13.89 2.99
C LEU A 112 -11.66 -15.12 3.05
N VAL A 113 -12.68 -15.06 3.93
CA VAL A 113 -13.93 -15.80 3.69
C VAL A 113 -14.63 -15.06 2.55
N SER A 114 -14.04 -15.15 1.35
CA SER A 114 -14.76 -14.92 0.12
C SER A 114 -15.57 -16.18 -0.14
N LYS A 115 -16.83 -16.11 0.26
CA LYS A 115 -17.99 -16.74 -0.38
C LYS A 115 -17.62 -17.68 -1.54
N LEU A 116 -17.60 -18.97 -1.27
CA LEU A 116 -17.86 -20.00 -2.28
C LEU A 116 -19.23 -20.57 -1.96
N ASN A 117 -20.25 -19.98 -2.61
CA ASN A 117 -21.50 -20.69 -2.86
C ASN A 117 -21.20 -21.78 -3.89
N THR A 118 -21.42 -23.04 -3.53
CA THR A 118 -21.76 -24.21 -4.37
C THR A 118 -22.00 -25.35 -3.38
N SER A 119 -23.17 -26.00 -3.26
CA SER A 119 -24.25 -26.28 -4.20
C SER A 119 -25.60 -26.32 -3.49
#